data_AF-A0A2P0QGL0-F1
#
_entry.id   AF-A0A2P0QGL0-F1
#
_cell.length_a   1.000
_cell.length_b   1.000
_cell.length_c   1.000
_cell.angle_alpha   90.00
_cell.angle_beta   90.00
_cell.angle_gamma   90.00
#
_symmetry.space_group_name_H-M   'P 1'
#
loop_
_entity.id
_entity.type
_entity.pdbx_description
1 polymer ?
#
loop_
_entity_poly.entity_id
_entity_poly.type
_entity_poly.pdbx_seq_one_letter_code
_entity_poly.pdbx_strand_id
1 'polypeptide(L)'
;MNTFSLLITPKIGEARGVPRIWLEGQKLLNAGIEIGTRFSLIRPEGQTRLELVPATSPELNTGDVTVSRRVKNGITTPLIEIRTALLRSLFKTAEKVRVVIRLGRIVITPLDNDKRIEERLARMKRKLDAQEPLAVCSLFHGGGVLDRAIHAGLARSGIDT
;
A
#
# COMPACT_ATOMS: atom_id res chain seq x y z
N MET A 1 0.26 12.60 -24.92
CA MET A 1 0.24 12.99 -23.49
C MET A 1 0.73 11.80 -22.67
N ASN A 2 1.90 11.89 -22.04
CA ASN A 2 2.36 10.83 -21.15
C ASN A 2 1.43 10.75 -19.93
N THR A 3 0.79 9.60 -19.74
CA THR A 3 -0.07 9.37 -18.57
C THR A 3 0.84 8.99 -17.40
N PHE A 4 1.42 9.98 -16.73
CA PHE A 4 2.25 9.76 -15.55
C PHE A 4 1.41 9.08 -14.46
N SER A 5 1.78 7.85 -14.12
CA SER A 5 1.12 7.06 -13.07
C SER A 5 2.18 6.50 -12.14
N LEU A 6 2.14 6.89 -10.87
CA LEU A 6 3.05 6.40 -9.84
C LEU A 6 2.26 5.74 -8.71
N LEU A 7 2.69 4.55 -8.29
CA LEU A 7 2.17 3.85 -7.13
C LEU A 7 3.23 3.78 -6.04
N ILE A 8 2.87 4.17 -4.82
CA ILE A 8 3.73 4.12 -3.64
C ILE A 8 2.94 3.52 -2.49
N THR A 9 3.59 2.73 -1.64
CA THR A 9 2.97 2.13 -0.44
C THR A 9 3.63 2.66 0.85
N PRO A 10 3.48 3.97 1.16
CA PRO A 10 4.10 4.54 2.35
C PRO A 10 3.46 4.00 3.63
N LYS A 11 4.25 4.01 4.71
CA LYS A 11 3.72 3.79 6.06
C LYS A 11 2.92 4.99 6.53
N ILE A 12 1.85 4.75 7.30
CA ILE A 12 1.24 5.78 8.14
C ILE A 12 2.10 5.90 9.40
N GLY A 13 3.00 6.87 9.40
CA GLY A 13 3.83 7.20 10.56
C GLY A 13 3.12 8.17 11.50
N GLU A 14 3.89 8.74 12.43
CA GLU A 14 3.43 9.76 13.36
C GLU A 14 4.42 10.94 13.39
N ALA A 15 3.89 12.15 13.59
CA ALA A 15 4.66 13.34 13.92
C ALA A 15 3.89 14.16 14.96
N ARG A 16 4.51 14.37 16.12
CA ARG A 16 3.94 15.17 17.23
C ARG A 16 2.53 14.68 17.64
N GLY A 17 2.32 13.37 17.76
CA GLY A 17 1.01 12.80 18.09
C GLY A 17 0.01 12.74 16.94
N VAL A 18 0.33 13.30 15.76
CA VAL A 18 -0.57 13.31 14.60
C VAL A 18 -0.12 12.30 13.55
N PRO A 19 -1.02 11.44 13.05
CA PRO A 19 -0.72 10.52 11.96
C PRO A 19 -0.23 11.25 10.71
N ARG A 20 0.73 10.66 10.00
CA ARG A 20 1.28 11.24 8.77
C ARG A 20 1.62 10.25 7.69
N ILE A 21 1.57 10.72 6.44
CA ILE A 21 2.19 10.09 5.29
C ILE A 21 3.34 10.97 4.82
N TRP A 22 4.50 10.37 4.58
CA TRP A 22 5.71 11.04 4.09
C TRP A 22 6.07 10.51 2.70
N LEU A 23 6.10 11.38 1.70
CA LEU A 23 6.44 11.04 0.32
C LEU A 23 7.59 11.94 -0.15
N GLU A 24 8.65 11.34 -0.69
CA GLU A 24 9.79 12.11 -1.20
C GLU A 24 10.48 11.43 -2.38
N GLY A 25 11.35 12.21 -3.03
CA GLY A 25 12.33 11.74 -3.99
C GLY A 25 11.98 12.03 -5.44
N GLN A 26 12.92 11.72 -6.34
CA GLN A 26 12.83 12.03 -7.77
C GLN A 26 11.60 11.43 -8.47
N LYS A 27 11.10 10.29 -7.97
CA LYS A 27 9.88 9.64 -8.48
C LYS A 27 8.66 10.56 -8.48
N LEU A 28 8.56 11.49 -7.54
CA LEU A 28 7.46 12.44 -7.49
C LEU A 28 7.55 13.48 -8.61
N LEU A 29 8.75 13.99 -8.93
CA LEU A 29 8.97 14.85 -10.10
C LEU A 29 8.61 14.12 -11.39
N ASN A 30 9.04 12.86 -11.52
CA ASN A 30 8.69 12.01 -12.66
C ASN A 30 7.18 11.75 -12.79
N ALA A 31 6.43 11.91 -11.69
CA ALA A 31 4.97 11.81 -11.67
C ALA A 31 4.25 13.16 -11.90
N GLY A 32 5.00 14.23 -12.21
CA GLY A 32 4.46 15.57 -12.42
C GLY A 32 4.18 16.36 -11.13
N ILE A 33 4.79 15.97 -10.01
CA ILE A 33 4.68 16.73 -8.75
C ILE A 33 5.88 17.66 -8.62
N GLU A 34 5.63 18.95 -8.71
CA GLU A 34 6.65 19.99 -8.63
C GLU A 34 6.77 20.59 -7.22
N ILE A 35 7.93 21.15 -6.92
CA ILE A 35 8.16 21.86 -5.66
C ILE A 35 7.37 23.17 -5.69
N GLY A 36 6.67 23.48 -4.60
CA GLY A 36 5.81 24.65 -4.48
C GLY A 36 4.37 24.41 -4.90
N THR A 37 4.06 23.28 -5.56
CA THR A 37 2.67 22.92 -5.85
C THR A 37 1.87 22.81 -4.55
N ARG A 38 0.66 23.35 -4.56
CA ARG A 38 -0.28 23.29 -3.45
C ARG A 38 -1.43 22.35 -3.78
N PHE A 39 -1.86 21.59 -2.78
CA PHE A 39 -2.94 20.64 -2.87
C PHE A 39 -3.96 20.88 -1.78
N SER A 40 -5.23 20.79 -2.15
CA SER A 40 -6.33 20.72 -1.19
C SER A 40 -6.67 19.28 -0.87
N LEU A 41 -6.82 19.01 0.44
CA LEU A 41 -7.18 17.69 0.94
C LEU A 41 -8.70 17.51 0.91
N ILE A 42 -9.17 16.55 0.13
CA ILE A 42 -10.58 16.19 -0.01
C ILE A 42 -10.80 14.81 0.60
N ARG A 43 -11.87 14.69 1.40
CA ARG A 43 -12.44 13.42 1.83
C ARG A 43 -13.79 13.25 1.11
N PRO A 44 -13.86 12.42 0.06
CA PRO A 44 -15.13 12.11 -0.59
C PRO A 44 -16.08 11.44 0.42
N GLU A 45 -17.33 11.89 0.45
CA GLU A 45 -18.34 11.34 1.35
C GLU A 45 -18.64 9.87 1.01
N GLY A 46 -18.85 9.05 2.04
CA GLY A 46 -19.16 7.62 1.88
C GLY A 46 -18.00 6.73 1.41
N GLN A 47 -16.78 7.27 1.24
CA GLN A 47 -15.66 6.52 0.68
C GLN A 47 -14.47 6.45 1.63
N THR A 48 -13.82 5.28 1.69
CA THR A 48 -12.61 5.07 2.47
C THR A 48 -11.36 5.51 1.69
N ARG A 49 -11.31 6.77 1.29
CA ARG A 49 -10.15 7.35 0.60
C ARG A 49 -9.96 8.83 0.92
N LEU A 50 -8.74 9.30 0.70
CA LEU A 50 -8.41 10.72 0.67
C LEU A 50 -7.87 11.10 -0.71
N GLU A 51 -8.13 12.32 -1.12
CA GLU A 51 -7.64 12.88 -2.37
C GLU A 51 -6.92 14.19 -2.10
N LEU A 52 -5.78 14.38 -2.76
CA LEU A 52 -5.15 15.69 -2.91
C LEU A 52 -5.36 16.13 -4.34
N VAL A 53 -6.07 17.24 -4.50
CA VAL A 53 -6.31 17.89 -5.79
C VAL A 53 -5.56 19.22 -5.83
N PRO A 54 -5.06 19.67 -7.00
CA PRO A 54 -4.40 20.97 -7.09
C PRO A 54 -5.28 22.07 -6.49
N ALA A 55 -4.71 22.90 -5.62
CA ALA A 55 -5.45 23.97 -4.98
C ALA A 55 -5.82 25.04 -6.02
N THR A 56 -7.09 25.42 -6.07
CA THR A 56 -7.60 26.45 -6.99
C THR A 56 -7.52 27.84 -6.38
N SER A 57 -7.51 27.95 -5.04
CA SER A 57 -7.41 29.21 -4.32
C SER A 57 -5.95 29.55 -3.97
N PRO A 58 -5.54 30.83 -4.06
CA PRO A 58 -4.24 31.27 -3.54
C PRO A 58 -4.16 31.26 -2.01
N GLU A 59 -5.29 31.22 -1.30
CA GLU A 59 -5.36 31.15 0.16
C GLU A 59 -5.17 29.72 0.66
N LEU A 60 -4.40 29.55 1.73
CA LEU A 60 -4.19 28.24 2.35
C LEU A 60 -5.40 27.91 3.23
N ASN A 61 -6.14 26.86 2.86
CA ASN A 61 -7.17 26.31 3.72
C ASN A 61 -6.55 25.37 4.76
N THR A 62 -7.25 25.20 5.88
CA THR A 62 -6.87 24.25 6.91
C THR A 62 -6.82 22.84 6.33
N GLY A 63 -5.62 22.23 6.33
CA GLY A 63 -5.39 20.90 5.80
C GLY A 63 -4.82 20.85 4.37
N ASP A 64 -4.64 22.01 3.72
CA ASP A 64 -3.90 22.10 2.47
C ASP A 64 -2.45 21.65 2.66
N VAL A 65 -1.89 21.03 1.63
CA VAL A 65 -0.55 20.46 1.64
C VAL A 65 0.29 21.13 0.56
N THR A 66 1.45 21.64 0.95
CA THR A 66 2.41 22.22 0.01
C THR A 66 3.56 21.25 -0.22
N VAL A 67 3.94 21.06 -1.49
CA VAL A 67 5.14 20.30 -1.85
C VAL A 67 6.37 21.12 -1.48
N SER A 68 7.09 20.68 -0.46
CA SER A 68 8.33 21.29 -0.01
C SER A 68 9.54 20.73 -0.76
N ARG A 69 10.71 21.35 -0.54
CA ARG A 69 12.00 20.87 -1.07
C ARG A 69 12.77 20.10 0.00
N ARG A 70 13.42 19.01 -0.40
CA ARG A 70 14.43 18.31 0.40
C ARG A 70 15.74 18.20 -0.39
N VAL A 71 16.82 18.70 0.20
CA VAL A 71 18.18 18.62 -0.38
C VAL A 71 18.95 17.53 0.34
N LYS A 72 19.48 16.56 -0.41
CA LYS A 72 20.33 15.49 0.13
C LYS A 72 21.46 15.23 -0.86
N ASN A 73 22.71 15.29 -0.39
CA ASN A 73 23.91 15.11 -1.21
C ASN A 73 23.93 15.99 -2.48
N GLY A 74 23.51 17.26 -2.35
CA GLY A 74 23.40 18.21 -3.47
C GLY A 74 22.19 18.01 -4.39
N ILE A 75 21.44 16.91 -4.24
CA ILE A 75 20.25 16.64 -5.05
C ILE A 75 19.02 17.24 -4.37
N THR A 76 18.31 18.12 -5.08
CA THR A 76 17.04 18.69 -4.63
C THR A 76 15.88 17.83 -5.13
N THR A 77 15.04 17.36 -4.21
CA THR A 77 13.86 16.53 -4.52
C THR A 77 12.61 17.08 -3.85
N PRO A 78 11.41 16.83 -4.41
CA PRO A 78 10.16 17.19 -3.78
C PRO A 78 9.89 16.33 -2.54
N LEU A 79 9.21 16.94 -1.59
CA LEU A 79 8.78 16.34 -0.34
C LEU A 79 7.34 16.76 -0.01
N ILE A 80 6.47 15.78 0.19
CA ILE A 80 5.10 15.96 0.62
C ILE A 80 4.92 15.29 1.99
N GLU A 81 4.54 16.07 3.00
CA GLU A 81 4.08 15.54 4.30
C GLU A 81 2.58 15.81 4.44
N ILE A 82 1.80 14.75 4.59
CA ILE A 82 0.35 14.82 4.80
C ILE A 82 0.10 14.43 6.24
N ARG A 83 -0.13 15.41 7.11
CA ARG A 83 -0.32 15.22 8.55
C ARG A 83 -1.76 15.56 8.95
N THR A 84 -2.56 14.54 9.25
CA THR A 84 -3.98 14.72 9.58
C THR A 84 -4.53 13.54 10.38
N ALA A 85 -5.43 13.84 11.34
CA ALA A 85 -6.16 12.83 12.08
C ALA A 85 -7.08 11.97 11.18
N LEU A 86 -7.44 12.48 10.00
CA LEU A 86 -8.25 11.76 9.02
C LEU A 86 -7.62 10.43 8.59
N LEU A 87 -6.28 10.31 8.62
CA LEU A 87 -5.59 9.07 8.28
C LEU A 87 -5.98 7.92 9.20
N ARG A 88 -6.03 8.14 10.53
CA ARG A 88 -6.46 7.09 11.48
C ARG A 88 -7.97 6.94 11.54
N SER A 89 -8.72 8.03 11.33
CA SER A 89 -10.18 7.95 11.21
C SER A 89 -10.62 7.07 10.04
N LEU A 90 -9.97 7.17 8.88
CA LEU A 90 -10.32 6.42 7.68
C LEU A 90 -9.64 5.05 7.57
N PHE A 91 -8.34 4.99 7.88
CA PHE A 91 -7.53 3.79 7.67
C PHE A 91 -7.29 2.99 8.95
N LYS A 92 -7.91 3.36 10.07
CA LYS A 92 -7.90 2.63 11.35
C LYS A 92 -6.49 2.15 11.73
N THR A 93 -6.32 0.83 11.83
CA THR A 93 -5.11 0.11 12.24
C THR A 93 -4.13 -0.15 11.09
N ALA A 94 -4.43 0.29 9.85
CA ALA A 94 -3.56 0.06 8.71
C ALA A 94 -2.17 0.68 8.95
N GLU A 95 -1.13 -0.13 8.77
CA GLU A 95 0.25 0.33 8.88
C GLU A 95 0.70 1.09 7.63
N LYS A 96 0.15 0.71 6.48
CA LYS A 96 0.50 1.24 5.17
C LYS A 96 -0.75 1.60 4.39
N VAL A 97 -0.60 2.54 3.48
CA VAL A 97 -1.65 2.92 2.52
C VAL A 97 -1.12 2.75 1.11
N ARG A 98 -2.04 2.64 0.17
CA ARG A 98 -1.74 2.75 -1.26
C ARG A 98 -1.92 4.20 -1.67
N VAL A 99 -0.86 4.78 -2.22
CA VAL A 99 -0.86 6.13 -2.81
C VAL A 99 -0.70 6.00 -4.31
N VAL A 100 -1.62 6.57 -5.07
CA VAL A 100 -1.58 6.63 -6.53
C VAL A 100 -1.53 8.09 -6.96
N ILE A 101 -0.52 8.45 -7.74
CA ILE A 101 -0.40 9.77 -8.35
C ILE A 101 -0.72 9.63 -9.83
N ARG A 102 -1.73 10.37 -10.31
CA ARG A 102 -2.13 10.36 -11.72
C ARG A 102 -2.78 11.68 -12.08
N LEU A 103 -2.39 12.27 -13.22
CA LEU A 103 -2.95 13.53 -13.75
C LEU A 103 -2.95 14.67 -12.72
N GLY A 104 -1.84 14.84 -11.99
CA GLY A 104 -1.72 15.87 -10.95
C GLY A 104 -2.64 15.67 -9.75
N ARG A 105 -3.26 14.50 -9.58
CA ARG A 105 -4.04 14.13 -8.39
C ARG A 105 -3.34 13.03 -7.62
N ILE A 106 -3.43 13.06 -6.30
CA ILE A 106 -2.92 12.01 -5.43
C ILE A 106 -4.10 11.37 -4.71
N VAL A 107 -4.28 10.07 -4.90
CA VAL A 107 -5.36 9.29 -4.27
C VAL A 107 -4.73 8.35 -3.26
N ILE A 108 -5.27 8.36 -2.04
CA ILE A 108 -4.79 7.57 -0.91
C ILE A 108 -5.91 6.61 -0.51
N THR A 109 -5.66 5.31 -0.63
CA THR A 109 -6.61 4.24 -0.30
C THR A 109 -5.99 3.29 0.73
N PRO A 110 -6.81 2.53 1.48
CA PRO A 110 -6.29 1.40 2.25
C PRO A 110 -5.54 0.43 1.34
N LEU A 111 -4.53 -0.25 1.90
CA LEU A 111 -3.84 -1.33 1.21
C LEU A 111 -4.65 -2.63 1.40
N ASP A 112 -5.12 -3.23 0.31
CA ASP A 112 -6.09 -4.35 0.31
C ASP A 112 -5.66 -5.58 1.14
N ASN A 113 -4.36 -5.74 1.41
CA ASN A 113 -3.87 -6.85 2.22
C ASN A 113 -4.41 -6.82 3.66
N ASP A 114 -4.57 -5.64 4.24
CA ASP A 114 -5.04 -5.52 5.63
C ASP A 114 -6.48 -6.01 5.75
N LYS A 115 -7.34 -5.70 4.76
CA LYS A 115 -8.72 -6.22 4.69
C LYS A 115 -8.76 -7.73 4.56
N ARG A 116 -7.96 -8.32 3.66
CA ARG A 116 -7.93 -9.78 3.45
C ARG A 116 -7.45 -10.53 4.68
N ILE A 117 -6.51 -9.96 5.44
CA ILE A 117 -6.02 -10.52 6.70
C ILE A 117 -7.13 -10.46 7.76
N GLU A 118 -7.77 -9.29 7.93
CA GLU A 118 -8.86 -9.09 8.90
C GLU A 118 -10.05 -10.01 8.62
N GLU A 119 -10.51 -10.10 7.37
CA GLU A 119 -11.59 -11.00 6.94
C GLU A 119 -11.23 -12.47 7.17
N ARG A 120 -9.98 -12.86 6.88
CA ARG A 120 -9.51 -14.23 7.14
C ARG A 120 -9.49 -14.55 8.63
N LEU A 121 -9.05 -13.61 9.46
CA LEU A 121 -9.04 -13.77 10.91
C LEU A 121 -10.46 -13.88 11.46
N ALA A 122 -11.36 -12.99 11.03
CA ALA A 122 -12.77 -13.02 11.43
C ALA A 122 -13.45 -14.34 11.03
N ARG A 123 -13.22 -14.79 9.78
CA ARG A 123 -13.74 -16.08 9.29
C ARG A 123 -13.19 -17.27 10.07
N MET A 124 -11.90 -17.24 10.41
CA MET A 124 -11.27 -18.30 11.21
C MET A 124 -11.86 -18.36 12.62
N LYS A 125 -12.01 -17.22 13.31
CA LYS A 125 -12.62 -17.13 14.64
C LYS A 125 -14.05 -17.68 14.64
N ARG A 126 -14.90 -17.21 13.71
CA ARG A 126 -16.26 -17.71 13.54
C ARG A 126 -16.32 -19.24 13.40
N LYS A 127 -15.44 -19.81 12.56
CA LYS A 127 -15.36 -21.26 12.36
C LYS A 127 -14.93 -22.00 13.62
N LEU A 128 -13.98 -21.45 14.38
CA LEU A 128 -13.51 -22.06 15.62
C LEU A 128 -14.61 -22.07 16.69
N ASP A 129 -15.30 -20.94 16.88
CA ASP A 129 -16.39 -20.80 17.86
C ASP A 129 -17.58 -21.71 17.50
N ALA A 130 -17.86 -21.87 16.20
CA ALA A 130 -18.92 -22.74 15.70
C ALA A 130 -18.49 -24.22 15.52
N GLN A 131 -17.26 -24.58 15.88
CA GLN A 131 -16.67 -25.91 15.65
C GLN A 131 -16.76 -26.40 14.19
N GLU A 132 -16.74 -25.48 13.23
CA GLU A 132 -16.74 -25.78 11.79
C GLU A 132 -15.32 -26.14 11.30
N PRO A 133 -15.18 -27.11 10.36
CA PRO A 133 -13.89 -27.43 9.76
C PRO A 133 -13.20 -26.22 9.10
N LEU A 134 -11.91 -26.06 9.38
CA LEU A 134 -11.04 -25.08 8.71
C LEU A 134 -10.62 -25.60 7.32
N ALA A 135 -10.39 -24.69 6.39
CA ALA A 135 -9.83 -25.07 5.09
C ALA A 135 -8.37 -25.45 5.28
N VAL A 136 -8.04 -26.72 5.04
CA VAL A 136 -6.68 -27.25 5.12
C VAL A 136 -6.21 -27.55 3.71
N CYS A 137 -4.99 -27.13 3.39
CA CYS A 137 -4.26 -27.56 2.21
C CYS A 137 -2.92 -28.09 2.71
N SER A 138 -2.52 -29.25 2.24
CA SER A 138 -1.20 -29.75 2.52
C SER A 138 -0.34 -29.66 1.26
N LEU A 139 0.79 -28.98 1.43
CA LEU A 139 1.74 -28.65 0.37
C LEU A 139 2.99 -29.49 0.59
N PHE A 140 3.51 -30.08 -0.48
CA PHE A 140 4.75 -30.89 -0.46
C PHE A 140 4.69 -32.19 0.38
N HIS A 141 3.67 -33.04 0.16
CA HIS A 141 3.57 -34.39 0.76
C HIS A 141 4.69 -35.37 0.38
N GLY A 142 5.79 -34.92 -0.23
CA GLY A 142 6.93 -35.78 -0.57
C GLY A 142 6.69 -36.79 -1.71
N GLY A 143 5.48 -36.88 -2.27
CA GLY A 143 5.13 -37.82 -3.34
C GLY A 143 6.07 -37.74 -4.54
N GLY A 144 6.37 -36.53 -5.04
CA GLY A 144 7.27 -36.37 -6.19
C GLY A 144 8.74 -36.69 -5.93
N VAL A 145 9.21 -36.58 -4.67
CA VAL A 145 10.59 -36.96 -4.31
C VAL A 145 10.68 -38.47 -4.19
N LEU A 146 9.68 -39.10 -3.57
CA LEU A 146 9.56 -40.55 -3.47
C LEU A 146 9.40 -41.21 -4.85
N ASP A 147 8.50 -40.69 -5.67
CA ASP A 147 8.24 -41.12 -7.05
C ASP A 147 9.53 -41.10 -7.88
N ARG A 148 10.25 -39.97 -7.89
CA ARG A 148 11.55 -39.86 -8.56
C ARG A 148 12.59 -40.84 -8.00
N ALA A 149 12.63 -41.08 -6.69
CA ALA A 149 13.57 -42.03 -6.09
C ALA A 149 13.25 -43.48 -6.49
N ILE A 150 11.97 -43.83 -6.60
CA ILE A 150 11.49 -45.14 -7.07
C ILE A 150 11.86 -45.34 -8.53
N HIS A 151 11.49 -44.42 -9.42
CA HIS A 151 11.85 -44.47 -10.84
C HIS A 151 13.37 -44.57 -11.05
N ALA A 152 14.16 -43.78 -10.31
CA ALA A 152 15.62 -43.85 -10.39
C ALA A 152 16.20 -45.18 -9.86
N GLY A 153 15.56 -45.80 -8.86
CA GLY A 153 15.96 -47.11 -8.33
C GLY A 153 15.66 -48.25 -9.30
N LEU A 154 14.47 -48.23 -9.91
CA LEU A 154 14.04 -49.23 -10.89
C LEU A 154 14.91 -49.17 -12.15
N ALA A 155 15.19 -47.97 -12.67
CA ALA A 155 16.12 -47.77 -13.78
C ALA A 155 17.54 -48.30 -13.49
N ARG A 156 18.08 -48.06 -12.28
CA ARG A 156 19.40 -48.62 -11.87
C ARG A 156 19.41 -50.15 -11.83
N SER A 157 18.24 -50.76 -11.68
CA SER A 157 18.08 -52.21 -11.62
C SER A 157 17.73 -52.81 -12.99
N GLY A 158 17.72 -51.99 -14.05
CA GLY A 158 17.38 -52.40 -15.41
C GLY A 158 15.90 -52.66 -15.64
N ILE A 159 15.03 -52.14 -14.74
CA ILE A 159 13.58 -52.30 -14.83
C ILE A 159 13.02 -50.99 -15.39
N ASP A 160 12.40 -51.06 -16.56
CA ASP A 160 11.69 -49.91 -17.17
C ASP A 160 10.36 -49.65 -16.45
N THR A 161 10.08 -48.38 -16.21
CA THR A 161 8.88 -47.85 -15.54
C THR A 161 8.45 -46.51 -16.10
#